data_AF-A0A1B3XMS8-F1
#
_entry.id   AF-A0A1B3XMS8-F1
#
_cell.length_a   1.000
_cell.length_b   1.000
_cell.length_c   1.000
_cell.angle_alpha   90.00
_cell.angle_beta   90.00
_cell.angle_gamma   90.00
#
_symmetry.space_group_name_H-M   'P 1'
#
loop_
_entity.id
_entity.type
_entity.pdbx_description
1 polymer ?
#
loop_
_entity_poly.entity_id
_entity_poly.type
_entity_poly.pdbx_seq_one_letter_code
_entity_poly.pdbx_strand_id
1 'polypeptide(L)' 'MTQINLLGFNGPAPHSIIYWQQGGEDQSKTVCYTPDEEKWALDRFHTAGDYYYKTYDKAVVDYGDEVVDYPHSLRKGA' A
#
# COMPACT_ATOMS: atom_id res chain seq x y z
N MET A 1 17.39 -7.44 9.27
CA MET A 1 16.21 -7.31 8.41
C MET A 1 15.06 -7.92 9.16
N THR A 2 14.08 -7.11 9.54
CA THR A 2 12.84 -7.58 10.17
C THR A 2 11.93 -8.08 9.05
N GLN A 3 11.45 -9.32 9.16
CA GLN A 3 10.65 -9.95 8.12
C GLN A 3 9.17 -9.82 8.48
N ILE A 4 8.35 -9.40 7.51
CA ILE A 4 6.89 -9.42 7.66
C ILE A 4 6.44 -10.88 7.78
N ASN A 5 5.74 -11.20 8.86
CA ASN A 5 5.25 -12.55 9.11
C ASN A 5 3.72 -12.56 9.24
N LEU A 6 3.05 -13.30 8.35
CA LEU A 6 1.60 -13.45 8.34
C LEU A 6 1.21 -14.63 9.22
N LEU A 7 0.66 -14.35 10.40
CA LEU A 7 0.19 -15.39 11.32
C LEU A 7 -0.93 -16.23 10.68
N GLY A 8 -0.78 -17.55 10.71
CA GLY A 8 -1.76 -18.49 10.15
C GLY A 8 -1.61 -18.76 8.65
N PHE A 9 -0.59 -18.19 7.99
CA PHE A 9 -0.25 -18.49 6.60
C PHE A 9 1.12 -19.15 6.52
N ASN A 10 1.19 -20.33 5.88
CA ASN A 10 2.44 -21.08 5.67
C ASN A 10 3.08 -20.74 4.30
N GLY A 11 2.92 -19.50 3.83
CA GLY A 11 3.45 -19.02 2.55
C GLY A 11 4.87 -18.44 2.68
N PRO A 12 5.49 -18.06 1.55
CA PRO A 12 6.69 -17.23 1.60
C PRO A 12 6.38 -15.92 2.34
N ALA A 13 7.39 -15.35 3.00
CA ALA A 13 7.22 -14.02 3.57
C ALA A 13 6.96 -13.00 2.44
N PRO A 14 6.01 -12.07 2.62
CA PRO A 14 5.77 -11.03 1.64
C PRO A 14 6.94 -10.06 1.58
N HIS A 15 7.06 -9.39 0.43
CA HIS A 15 7.99 -8.29 0.24
C HIS A 15 7.51 -7.04 0.99
N SER A 16 6.22 -6.72 0.88
CA SER A 16 5.61 -5.57 1.53
C SER A 16 4.11 -5.76 1.74
N ILE A 17 3.52 -4.96 2.63
CA ILE A 17 2.06 -4.85 2.80
C ILE A 17 1.67 -3.39 2.57
N ILE A 18 0.70 -3.16 1.70
CA ILE A 18 0.10 -1.85 1.49
C ILE A 18 -1.20 -1.77 2.30
N TYR A 19 -1.29 -0.83 3.23
CA TYR A 19 -2.50 -0.46 3.94
C TYR A 19 -3.15 0.74 3.24
N TRP A 20 -4.39 0.55 2.79
CA TRP A 20 -5.14 1.59 2.10
C TRP A 20 -6.04 2.30 3.10
N GLN A 21 -5.82 3.61 3.27
CA GLN A 21 -6.51 4.42 4.26
C GLN A 21 -7.54 5.35 3.63
N GLN A 22 -8.68 5.48 4.30
CA GLN A 22 -9.70 6.48 4.01
C GLN A 22 -10.20 7.08 5.32
N GLY A 23 -10.27 8.42 5.42
CA GLY A 23 -10.70 9.09 6.64
C GLY A 23 -9.76 8.87 7.85
N GLY A 24 -8.51 8.49 7.60
CA GLY A 24 -7.53 8.17 8.65
C GLY A 24 -7.60 6.75 9.22
N GLU A 25 -8.44 5.88 8.66
CA GLU A 25 -8.59 4.49 9.06
C GLU A 25 -8.16 3.52 7.95
N ASP A 26 -7.57 2.38 8.33
CA ASP A 26 -7.23 1.29 7.41
C ASP A 26 -8.51 0.60 6.91
N GLN A 27 -8.79 0.71 5.61
CA GLN A 27 -9.99 0.13 4.99
C GLN A 27 -9.71 -1.21 4.31
N SER A 28 -8.52 -1.38 3.74
CA SER A 28 -8.13 -2.61 3.07
C SER A 28 -6.61 -2.78 3.08
N LYS A 29 -6.16 -3.98 2.72
CA LYS A 29 -4.74 -4.30 2.63
C LYS A 29 -4.44 -5.12 1.38
N THR A 30 -3.30 -4.84 0.77
CA THR A 30 -2.72 -5.64 -0.32
C THR A 30 -1.40 -6.22 0.14
N VAL A 31 -1.24 -7.53 0.00
CA VAL A 31 0.01 -8.22 0.28
C VAL A 31 0.79 -8.36 -1.03
N CYS A 32 2.00 -7.83 -1.07
CA CYS A 32 2.88 -7.88 -2.24
C CYS A 32 4.03 -8.85 -1.95
N TYR A 33 4.22 -9.85 -2.79
CA TYR A 33 5.32 -10.83 -2.69
C TYR A 33 6.52 -10.43 -3.55
N THR A 34 6.35 -9.45 -4.45
CA THR A 34 7.43 -8.92 -5.30
C THR A 34 7.41 -7.38 -5.36
N PRO A 35 8.56 -6.75 -5.66
CA PRO A 35 8.62 -5.29 -5.88
C PRO A 35 7.73 -4.82 -7.05
N ASP A 36 7.58 -5.64 -8.09
CA ASP A 36 6.75 -5.29 -9.26
C ASP A 36 5.26 -5.23 -8.90
N GLU A 37 4.79 -6.15 -8.05
CA GLU A 37 3.41 -6.15 -7.54
C GLU A 37 3.10 -4.88 -6.73
N GLU A 38 4.03 -4.47 -5.88
CA GLU A 38 3.92 -3.23 -5.11
C GLU A 38 3.87 -2.02 -6.05
N LYS A 39 4.83 -1.92 -6.97
CA LYS A 39 4.90 -0.84 -7.95
C LYS A 39 3.60 -0.74 -8.74
N TRP A 40 3.05 -1.85 -9.23
CA TRP A 40 1.80 -1.85 -9.98
C TRP A 40 0.61 -1.41 -9.12
N ALA A 41 0.55 -1.82 -7.85
CA ALA A 41 -0.51 -1.41 -6.94
C ALA A 41 -0.46 0.11 -6.68
N LEU A 42 0.72 0.66 -6.44
CA LEU A 42 0.94 2.10 -6.24
C LEU A 42 0.71 2.91 -7.52
N ASP A 43 1.13 2.41 -8.70
CA ASP A 43 0.87 3.07 -9.98
C ASP A 43 -0.64 3.21 -10.24
N ARG A 44 -1.42 2.17 -9.92
CA ARG A 44 -2.89 2.20 -10.04
C ARG A 44 -3.54 3.18 -9.06
N PHE A 45 -2.97 3.35 -7.87
CA PHE A 45 -3.41 4.38 -6.92
C PHE A 45 -3.30 5.80 -7.48
N HIS A 46 -2.38 6.05 -8.42
CA HIS A 46 -2.23 7.34 -9.09
C HIS A 46 -2.89 7.41 -10.48
N THR A 47 -3.56 6.34 -10.91
CA THR A 47 -4.18 6.28 -12.24
C THR A 47 -5.63 6.78 -12.20
N ALA A 48 -5.88 7.94 -12.81
CA ALA A 48 -7.21 8.52 -12.87
C ALA A 48 -8.23 7.56 -13.51
N GLY A 49 -9.31 7.28 -12.78
CA GLY A 49 -10.36 6.36 -13.22
C GLY A 49 -10.19 4.91 -12.74
N ASP A 50 -9.05 4.57 -12.12
CA ASP A 50 -8.91 3.32 -11.38
C ASP A 50 -9.68 3.38 -10.04
N TYR A 51 -10.11 2.22 -9.56
CA TYR A 51 -10.79 2.07 -8.28
C TYR A 51 -9.95 2.66 -7.13
N TYR A 52 -8.66 2.34 -7.09
CA TYR A 52 -7.77 2.79 -6.02
C TYR A 52 -7.63 4.33 -5.97
N TYR A 53 -7.69 5.00 -7.12
CA TYR A 53 -7.50 6.45 -7.23
C TYR A 53 -8.60 7.26 -6.54
N LYS A 54 -9.86 6.82 -6.55
CA LYS A 54 -10.97 7.61 -5.95
C LYS A 54 -11.40 7.14 -4.56
N THR A 55 -10.94 5.97 -4.14
CA THR A 55 -11.47 5.31 -2.95
C THR A 55 -10.63 5.58 -1.70
N TYR A 56 -9.32 5.80 -1.84
CA TYR A 56 -8.42 5.93 -0.70
C TYR A 56 -7.69 7.27 -0.69
N ASP A 57 -7.48 7.83 0.49
CA ASP A 57 -6.80 9.11 0.70
C ASP A 57 -5.28 8.95 0.79
N LYS A 58 -4.83 7.75 1.18
CA LYS A 58 -3.43 7.45 1.47
C LYS A 58 -3.18 5.95 1.34
N ALA A 59 -1.99 5.60 0.87
CA ALA A 59 -1.44 4.26 0.99
C ALA A 59 -0.26 4.30 1.96
N VAL A 60 -0.15 3.30 2.83
CA VAL A 60 0.98 3.13 3.75
C VAL A 60 1.64 1.80 3.42
N VAL A 61 2.91 1.82 3.03
CA VAL A 61 3.65 0.62 2.67
C VAL A 61 4.53 0.22 3.85
N ASP A 62 4.34 -0.99 4.35
CA ASP A 62 5.13 -1.60 5.41
C ASP A 62 6.05 -2.67 4.81
N TYR A 63 7.37 -2.50 4.98
CA TYR A 63 8.42 -3.43 4.56
C TYR A 63 8.92 -4.32 5.72
N GLY A 64 8.37 -4.13 6.92
CA GLY A 64 8.71 -4.85 8.16
C GLY A 64 9.73 -4.12 9.03
N ASP A 65 10.72 -3.46 8.44
CA ASP A 65 11.69 -2.60 9.14
C ASP A 65 11.49 -1.10 8.87
N GLU A 66 10.80 -0.76 7.79
CA GLU A 66 10.45 0.60 7.39
C GLU A 66 8.98 0.70 7.02
N VAL A 67 8.36 1.84 7.35
CA VAL A 67 7.00 2.19 6.95
C VAL A 67 7.04 3.51 6.18
N VAL A 68 6.49 3.52 4.97
CA VAL A 68 6.51 4.66 4.05
C VAL A 68 5.10 5.11 3.71
N ASP A 69 4.87 6.42 3.84
CA ASP A 69 3.60 7.06 3.55
C ASP A 69 3.53 7.54 2.10
N TYR A 70 2.51 7.08 1.37
CA TYR A 70 2.18 7.52 0.01
C TYR A 70 0.84 8.27 0.03
N PRO A 71 0.84 9.60 0.26
CA PRO A 71 -0.38 10.38 0.23
C PRO A 71 -0.97 10.38 -1.19
N HIS A 72 -2.30 10.30 -1.31
CA HIS A 72 -2.96 10.55 -2.57
C HIS A 72 -2.70 12.01 -2.96
N SER A 73 -1.94 12.24 -4.03
CA SER A 73 -1.46 13.57 -4.39
C SER A 73 -2.61 14.48 -4.80
N LEU A 74 -3.13 15.28 -3.86
CA LEU A 74 -3.90 16.49 -4.15
C LEU A 74 -3.49 17.63 -3.23
N ARG A 75 -2.31 18.22 -3.49
CA ARG A 75 -2.10 19.68 -3.42
C ARG A 75 -1.01 20.11 -4.41
N LYS A 76 -1.41 20.48 -5.63
CA LYS A 76 -0.95 21.79 -6.14
C LYS A 76 -1.94 22.80 -5.59
N GLY A 77 -1.59 23.37 -4.43
CA GLY A 77 -2.18 24.64 -4.03
C GLY A 77 -1.59 25.73 -4.92
N ALA A 78 -2.48 26.51 -5.52
CA ALA A 78 -2.38 27.88 -6.04
C ALA A 78 -3.21 27.98 -7.33
#